data_AF-A0A3P3XNZ3-F1
#
_entry.id   AF-A0A3P3XNZ3-F1
#
_cell.length_a   1.000
_cell.length_b   1.000
_cell.length_c   1.000
_cell.angle_alpha   90.00
_cell.angle_beta   90.00
_cell.angle_gamma   90.00
#
_symmetry.space_group_name_H-M   'P 1'
#
loop_
_entity.id
_entity.type
_entity.pdbx_description
1 polymer ?
#
loop_
_entity_poly.entity_id
_entity_poly.type
_entity_poly.pdbx_seq_one_letter_code
_entity_poly.pdbx_strand_id
1 'polypeptide(L)'
;MHSKASGDGSASMGNEVRTRIVDLSKDLFFTRGFTRVTMDDLASACGISKKTLYVNFPSKDALIHQIICQTQEDLIDQVSRILNDSNIPVVKRLKDVISAVSLHSLQFAPLFLEDVKRFQPKGWKDLQDYKRTSIADAIHLVIHDGQEQGYIRKPLPEDFIVYVCFTLIDNVLTPATMFELSMSFHDTFENVMSLLFEGFLTDAGRKAIYAIE
;
A
#
# COMPACT_ATOMS: atom_id res chain seq x y z
N MET A 1 11.35 53.15 -7.59
CA MET A 1 10.61 52.00 -7.04
C MET A 1 10.90 50.81 -7.95
N HIS A 2 11.81 49.92 -7.56
CA HIS A 2 12.21 48.74 -8.34
C HIS A 2 11.91 47.48 -7.53
N SER A 3 11.14 46.59 -8.16
CA SER A 3 11.19 45.12 -8.15
C SER A 3 11.36 44.37 -6.83
N LYS A 4 10.38 43.51 -6.52
CA LYS A 4 10.58 42.20 -5.89
C LYS A 4 9.36 41.30 -6.12
N ALA A 5 9.44 40.46 -7.16
CA ALA A 5 8.61 39.27 -7.34
C ALA A 5 9.35 38.30 -8.28
N SER A 6 10.28 37.50 -7.74
CA SER A 6 11.04 36.51 -8.54
C SER A 6 11.53 35.30 -7.71
N GLY A 7 10.83 34.93 -6.63
CA GLY A 7 11.30 33.91 -5.68
C GLY A 7 10.59 32.55 -5.70
N ASP A 8 9.43 32.42 -6.35
CA ASP A 8 8.55 31.24 -6.16
C ASP A 8 8.74 30.14 -7.23
N GLY A 9 9.25 30.50 -8.42
CA GLY A 9 9.35 29.59 -9.56
C GLY A 9 10.45 28.53 -9.44
N SER A 10 11.54 28.78 -8.71
CA SER A 10 12.65 27.81 -8.61
C SER A 10 12.37 26.67 -7.63
N ALA A 11 11.59 26.93 -6.58
CA ALA A 11 11.17 25.91 -5.62
C ALA A 11 10.10 24.98 -6.21
N SER A 12 9.13 25.53 -6.96
CA SER A 12 8.13 24.76 -7.72
C SER A 12 8.78 23.82 -8.73
N MET A 13 9.68 24.36 -9.56
CA MET A 13 10.38 23.60 -10.60
C MET A 13 11.29 22.49 -10.01
N GLY A 14 11.94 22.77 -8.88
CA GLY A 14 12.75 21.78 -8.17
C GLY A 14 11.92 20.62 -7.61
N ASN A 15 10.72 20.91 -7.12
CA ASN A 15 9.78 19.91 -6.63
C ASN A 15 9.21 19.06 -7.79
N GLU A 16 8.82 19.68 -8.90
CA GLU A 16 8.35 18.98 -10.10
C GLU A 16 9.39 18.01 -10.68
N VAL A 17 10.65 18.42 -10.74
CA VAL A 17 11.75 17.55 -11.19
C VAL A 17 11.93 16.37 -10.21
N ARG A 18 11.88 16.63 -8.91
CA ARG A 18 12.03 15.59 -7.88
C ARG A 18 10.90 14.56 -7.95
N THR A 19 9.65 15.01 -8.08
CA THR A 19 8.47 14.13 -8.25
C THR A 19 8.61 13.29 -9.51
N ARG A 20 8.96 13.90 -10.65
CA ARG A 20 9.17 13.16 -11.91
C ARG A 20 10.25 12.07 -11.78
N ILE A 21 11.34 12.35 -11.05
CA ILE A 21 12.37 11.35 -10.77
C ILE A 21 11.79 10.18 -9.97
N VAL A 22 11.01 10.46 -8.92
CA VAL A 22 10.38 9.42 -8.08
C VAL A 22 9.44 8.55 -8.92
N ASP A 23 8.54 9.15 -9.69
CA ASP A 23 7.53 8.43 -10.46
C ASP A 23 8.15 7.51 -11.53
N LEU A 24 9.06 8.03 -12.35
CA LEU A 24 9.69 7.24 -13.40
C LEU A 24 10.63 6.17 -12.83
N SER A 25 11.27 6.44 -11.70
CA SER A 25 12.13 5.47 -11.03
C SER A 25 11.32 4.36 -10.36
N LYS A 26 10.12 4.68 -9.85
CA LYS A 26 9.19 3.69 -9.28
C LYS A 26 8.86 2.62 -10.31
N ASP A 27 8.44 3.01 -11.50
CA ASP A 27 8.10 2.07 -12.58
C ASP A 27 9.30 1.20 -12.97
N LEU A 28 10.50 1.78 -13.09
CA LEU A 28 11.71 1.04 -13.43
C LEU A 28 12.09 0.02 -12.35
N PHE A 29 12.09 0.42 -11.08
CA PHE A 29 12.39 -0.49 -9.98
C PHE A 29 11.35 -1.59 -9.85
N PHE A 30 10.07 -1.25 -9.96
CA PHE A 30 8.99 -2.20 -9.76
C PHE A 30 8.86 -3.17 -10.94
N THR A 31 9.36 -2.85 -12.13
CA THR A 31 9.32 -3.76 -13.29
C THR A 31 10.61 -4.53 -13.50
N ARG A 32 11.78 -3.91 -13.26
CA ARG A 32 13.09 -4.49 -13.58
C ARG A 32 13.89 -4.96 -12.37
N GLY A 33 13.42 -4.68 -11.16
CA GLY A 33 14.12 -4.96 -9.91
C GLY A 33 15.05 -3.81 -9.48
N PHE A 34 15.40 -3.79 -8.20
CA PHE A 34 16.21 -2.72 -7.61
C PHE A 34 17.69 -2.84 -7.98
N THR A 35 18.23 -4.06 -8.00
CA THR A 35 19.67 -4.30 -8.25
C THR A 35 20.06 -4.01 -9.70
N ARG A 36 19.18 -4.34 -10.65
CA ARG A 36 19.44 -4.23 -12.10
C ARG A 36 19.36 -2.82 -12.65
N VAL A 37 18.67 -1.91 -11.97
CA VAL A 37 18.54 -0.51 -12.38
C VAL A 37 19.69 0.32 -11.82
N THR A 38 20.38 1.06 -12.70
CA THR A 38 21.50 1.94 -12.33
C THR A 38 21.06 3.41 -12.29
N MET A 39 21.84 4.27 -11.62
CA MET A 39 21.60 5.72 -11.65
C MET A 39 21.70 6.32 -13.06
N ASP A 40 22.44 5.67 -13.97
CA ASP A 40 22.54 6.10 -15.36
C ASP A 40 21.26 5.78 -16.15
N ASP A 41 20.69 4.59 -15.93
CA ASP A 41 19.38 4.22 -16.51
C ASP A 41 18.28 5.19 -16.06
N LEU A 42 18.29 5.54 -14.77
CA LEU A 42 17.31 6.47 -14.19
C LEU A 42 17.47 7.88 -14.75
N ALA A 43 18.69 8.40 -14.85
CA ALA A 43 18.95 9.71 -15.42
C ALA A 43 18.50 9.78 -16.89
N SER A 44 18.80 8.73 -17.66
CA SER A 44 18.37 8.60 -19.05
C SER A 44 16.84 8.55 -19.18
N ALA A 45 16.16 7.72 -18.39
CA ALA A 45 14.71 7.60 -18.41
C ALA A 45 14.00 8.89 -17.98
N CYS A 46 14.58 9.63 -17.02
CA CYS A 46 14.06 10.91 -16.58
C CYS A 46 14.34 12.06 -17.57
N GLY A 47 15.24 11.86 -18.54
CA GLY A 47 15.69 12.91 -19.46
C GLY A 47 16.51 14.00 -18.77
N ILE A 48 17.26 13.67 -17.73
CA ILE A 48 18.07 14.61 -16.94
C ILE A 48 19.55 14.21 -16.92
N SER A 49 20.42 15.15 -16.54
CA SER A 49 21.83 14.82 -16.34
C SER A 49 22.02 13.97 -15.08
N LYS A 50 23.04 13.10 -15.08
CA LYS A 50 23.47 12.34 -13.90
C LYS A 50 23.74 13.27 -12.70
N LYS A 51 24.35 14.43 -12.95
CA LYS A 51 24.59 15.46 -11.92
C LYS A 51 23.27 15.96 -11.30
N THR A 52 22.25 16.24 -12.12
CA THR A 52 20.93 16.67 -11.65
C THR A 52 20.26 15.59 -10.80
N LEU A 53 20.39 14.31 -11.20
CA LEU A 53 19.86 13.20 -10.42
C LEU A 53 20.52 13.12 -9.03
N TYR A 54 21.86 13.18 -8.95
CA TYR A 54 22.58 13.12 -7.67
C TYR A 54 22.32 14.33 -6.75
N VAL A 55 22.02 15.50 -7.31
CA VAL A 55 21.61 16.68 -6.51
C VAL A 55 20.28 16.43 -5.82
N ASN A 56 19.33 15.75 -6.46
CA ASN A 56 18.01 15.46 -5.88
C ASN A 56 18.03 14.20 -4.99
N PHE A 57 18.79 13.18 -5.39
CA PHE A 57 18.89 11.91 -4.70
C PHE A 57 20.36 11.45 -4.64
N PRO A 58 21.02 11.55 -3.48
CA PRO A 58 22.46 11.31 -3.37
C PRO A 58 22.86 9.85 -3.61
N SER A 59 21.91 8.91 -3.51
CA SER A 59 22.13 7.50 -3.77
C SER A 59 20.86 6.82 -4.30
N LYS A 60 21.05 5.64 -4.90
CA LYS A 60 19.94 4.77 -5.31
C LYS A 60 19.09 4.34 -4.10
N ASP A 61 19.72 4.13 -2.95
CA ASP A 61 19.05 3.80 -1.69
C ASP A 61 18.17 4.95 -1.19
N ALA A 62 18.63 6.20 -1.27
CA ALA A 62 17.84 7.37 -0.87
C ALA A 62 16.60 7.53 -1.77
N LEU A 63 16.75 7.26 -3.07
CA LEU A 63 15.65 7.32 -4.02
C LEU A 63 14.62 6.21 -3.78
N ILE A 64 15.05 4.96 -3.59
CA ILE A 64 14.10 3.88 -3.33
C ILE A 64 13.37 4.06 -2.00
N HIS A 65 14.08 4.54 -0.97
CA HIS A 65 13.47 4.87 0.31
C HIS A 65 12.34 5.90 0.14
N GLN A 66 12.58 6.97 -0.62
CA GLN A 66 11.54 7.97 -0.92
C GLN A 66 10.34 7.37 -1.64
N ILE A 67 10.56 6.55 -2.68
CA ILE A 67 9.49 5.89 -3.45
C ILE A 67 8.64 5.00 -2.54
N ILE A 68 9.30 4.24 -1.67
CA ILE A 68 8.68 3.34 -0.72
C ILE A 68 7.82 4.14 0.29
N CYS A 69 8.36 5.19 0.90
CA CYS A 69 7.62 6.05 1.82
C CYS A 69 6.38 6.67 1.16
N GLN A 70 6.55 7.27 -0.02
CA GLN A 70 5.42 7.86 -0.78
C GLN A 70 4.34 6.82 -1.06
N THR A 71 4.74 5.63 -1.50
CA THR A 71 3.79 4.54 -1.80
C THR A 71 3.04 4.05 -0.56
N GLN A 72 3.61 4.20 0.64
CA GLN A 72 2.89 3.91 1.88
C GLN A 72 1.97 5.03 2.33
N GLU A 73 2.41 6.27 2.22
CA GLU A 73 1.59 7.45 2.51
C GLU A 73 0.33 7.42 1.63
N ASP A 74 0.48 7.13 0.34
CA ASP A 74 -0.65 7.00 -0.60
C ASP A 74 -1.65 5.91 -0.15
N LEU A 75 -1.16 4.78 0.37
CA LEU A 75 -2.02 3.71 0.90
C LEU A 75 -2.74 4.14 2.18
N ILE A 76 -2.02 4.77 3.12
CA ILE A 76 -2.60 5.24 4.38
C ILE A 76 -3.70 6.25 4.08
N ASP A 77 -3.46 7.17 3.14
CA ASP A 77 -4.46 8.15 2.70
C ASP A 77 -5.66 7.49 2.01
N GLN A 78 -5.43 6.44 1.22
CA GLN A 78 -6.51 5.67 0.60
C GLN A 78 -7.36 4.94 1.66
N VAL A 79 -6.71 4.26 2.61
CA VAL A 79 -7.38 3.55 3.72
C VAL A 79 -8.18 4.55 4.55
N SER A 80 -7.58 5.69 4.92
CA SER A 80 -8.26 6.75 5.65
C SER A 80 -9.51 7.25 4.93
N ARG A 81 -9.45 7.45 3.60
CA ARG A 81 -10.62 7.83 2.80
C ARG A 81 -11.73 6.78 2.82
N ILE A 82 -11.38 5.50 2.64
CA ILE A 82 -12.35 4.38 2.69
C ILE A 82 -13.04 4.36 4.06
N LEU A 83 -12.28 4.50 5.14
CA LEU A 83 -12.82 4.37 6.48
C LEU A 83 -13.66 5.55 6.92
N ASN A 84 -13.35 6.75 6.43
CA ASN A 84 -14.10 7.97 6.73
C ASN A 84 -15.35 8.16 5.85
N ASP A 85 -15.57 7.32 4.84
CA ASP A 85 -16.76 7.40 4.00
C ASP A 85 -18.00 6.83 4.71
N SER A 86 -18.74 7.70 5.38
CA SER A 86 -19.98 7.38 6.08
C SER A 86 -21.12 6.86 5.18
N ASN A 87 -21.01 6.99 3.85
CA ASN A 87 -21.99 6.43 2.92
C ASN A 87 -21.80 4.93 2.69
N ILE A 88 -20.67 4.37 3.14
CA ILE A 88 -20.33 2.96 2.99
C ILE A 88 -20.59 2.21 4.30
N PRO A 89 -21.37 1.10 4.28
CA PRO A 89 -21.58 0.25 5.43
C PRO A 89 -20.24 -0.19 6.02
N VAL A 90 -20.16 -0.24 7.36
CA VAL A 90 -18.92 -0.55 8.10
C VAL A 90 -18.25 -1.85 7.63
N VAL A 91 -19.04 -2.87 7.31
CA VAL A 91 -18.55 -4.16 6.80
C VAL A 91 -17.99 -4.07 5.37
N LYS A 92 -18.53 -3.18 4.53
CA LYS A 92 -18.00 -2.94 3.18
C LYS A 92 -16.71 -2.12 3.26
N ARG A 93 -16.63 -1.13 4.16
CA ARG A 93 -15.38 -0.41 4.47
C ARG A 93 -14.24 -1.39 4.85
N LEU A 94 -14.54 -2.41 5.65
CA LEU A 94 -13.57 -3.46 5.99
C LEU A 94 -13.10 -4.26 4.76
N LYS A 95 -14.04 -4.70 3.89
CA LYS A 95 -13.70 -5.39 2.63
C LYS A 95 -12.78 -4.51 1.76
N ASP A 96 -13.15 -3.24 1.61
CA ASP A 96 -12.45 -2.30 0.74
C ASP A 96 -11.03 -1.98 1.27
N VAL A 97 -10.85 -1.88 2.59
CA VAL A 97 -9.51 -1.76 3.20
C VAL A 97 -8.67 -3.01 2.94
N ILE A 98 -9.22 -4.21 3.18
CA ILE A 98 -8.47 -5.46 2.93
C ILE A 98 -8.08 -5.54 1.44
N SER A 99 -8.97 -5.16 0.53
CA SER A 99 -8.70 -5.09 -0.91
C SER A 99 -7.57 -4.10 -1.24
N ALA A 100 -7.65 -2.85 -0.76
CA ALA A 100 -6.65 -1.81 -1.00
C ALA A 100 -5.26 -2.23 -0.49
N VAL A 101 -5.20 -2.79 0.72
CA VAL A 101 -3.96 -3.26 1.35
C VAL A 101 -3.36 -4.44 0.59
N SER A 102 -4.19 -5.35 0.08
CA SER A 102 -3.77 -6.52 -0.71
C SER A 102 -3.24 -6.12 -2.08
N LEU A 103 -3.98 -5.28 -2.81
CA LEU A 103 -3.56 -4.75 -4.12
C LEU A 103 -2.27 -3.96 -4.01
N HIS A 104 -2.11 -3.17 -2.95
CA HIS A 104 -0.87 -2.46 -2.65
C HIS A 104 0.32 -3.41 -2.51
N SER A 105 0.15 -4.56 -1.86
CA SER A 105 1.21 -5.56 -1.72
C SER A 105 1.59 -6.20 -3.08
N LEU A 106 0.69 -6.21 -4.06
CA LEU A 106 0.94 -6.78 -5.40
C LEU A 106 1.59 -5.82 -6.39
N GLN A 107 1.62 -4.52 -6.10
CA GLN A 107 2.22 -3.54 -7.02
C GLN A 107 3.74 -3.72 -7.17
N PHE A 108 4.36 -4.45 -6.25
CA PHE A 108 5.78 -4.74 -6.24
C PHE A 108 6.06 -6.02 -7.03
N ALA A 109 6.89 -5.97 -8.08
CA ALA A 109 7.30 -7.22 -8.73
C ALA A 109 8.05 -8.15 -7.77
N PRO A 110 7.94 -9.47 -7.96
CA PRO A 110 8.64 -10.45 -7.13
C PRO A 110 10.15 -10.16 -7.00
N LEU A 111 10.80 -9.82 -8.10
CA LEU A 111 12.24 -9.50 -8.11
C LEU A 111 12.57 -8.26 -7.26
N PHE A 112 11.70 -7.25 -7.26
CA PHE A 112 11.89 -6.08 -6.40
C PHE A 112 11.79 -6.46 -4.92
N LEU A 113 10.77 -7.25 -4.56
CA LEU A 113 10.59 -7.72 -3.19
C LEU A 113 11.78 -8.57 -2.72
N GLU A 114 12.29 -9.45 -3.59
CA GLU A 114 13.49 -10.24 -3.32
C GLU A 114 14.72 -9.37 -3.08
N ASP A 115 14.97 -8.39 -3.95
CA ASP A 115 16.09 -7.47 -3.81
C ASP A 115 16.01 -6.68 -2.50
N VAL A 116 14.85 -6.11 -2.19
CA VAL A 116 14.67 -5.30 -0.97
C VAL A 116 14.80 -6.16 0.29
N LYS A 117 14.21 -7.38 0.30
CA LYS A 117 14.38 -8.32 1.41
C LYS A 117 15.84 -8.74 1.60
N ARG A 118 16.57 -8.95 0.50
CA ARG A 118 17.96 -9.44 0.54
C ARG A 118 18.96 -8.36 0.91
N PHE A 119 18.84 -7.17 0.32
CA PHE A 119 19.84 -6.10 0.43
C PHE A 119 19.46 -5.01 1.42
N GLN A 120 18.16 -4.90 1.77
CA GLN A 120 17.63 -3.92 2.73
C GLN A 120 16.67 -4.57 3.76
N PRO A 121 17.07 -5.66 4.45
CA PRO A 121 16.15 -6.44 5.30
C PRO A 121 15.55 -5.62 6.46
N LYS A 122 16.32 -4.72 7.06
CA LYS A 122 15.83 -3.83 8.11
C LYS A 122 14.82 -2.84 7.56
N GLY A 123 15.13 -2.18 6.44
CA GLY A 123 14.22 -1.26 5.78
C GLY A 123 12.91 -1.92 5.38
N TRP A 124 12.96 -3.16 4.85
CA TRP A 124 11.76 -3.94 4.55
C TRP A 124 10.91 -4.26 5.79
N LYS A 125 11.55 -4.61 6.91
CA LYS A 125 10.85 -4.90 8.16
C LYS A 125 10.19 -3.66 8.73
N ASP A 126 10.96 -2.57 8.89
CA ASP A 126 10.47 -1.30 9.42
C ASP A 126 9.28 -0.80 8.58
N LEU A 127 9.34 -1.01 7.27
CA LEU A 127 8.27 -0.69 6.33
C LEU A 127 6.99 -1.47 6.59
N GLN A 128 7.08 -2.80 6.72
CA GLN A 128 5.94 -3.66 7.02
C GLN A 128 5.35 -3.31 8.39
N ASP A 129 6.21 -3.09 9.39
CA ASP A 129 5.79 -2.78 10.76
C ASP A 129 5.08 -1.42 10.81
N TYR A 130 5.56 -0.42 10.07
CA TYR A 130 4.89 0.89 9.95
C TYR A 130 3.50 0.74 9.29
N LYS A 131 3.42 0.09 8.13
CA LYS A 131 2.14 -0.18 7.44
C LYS A 131 1.16 -0.90 8.37
N ARG A 132 1.62 -1.94 9.07
CA ARG A 132 0.80 -2.73 9.98
C ARG A 132 0.29 -1.87 11.13
N THR A 133 1.17 -1.10 11.77
CA THR A 133 0.80 -0.25 12.91
C THR A 133 -0.19 0.84 12.49
N SER A 134 0.11 1.58 11.41
CA SER A 134 -0.74 2.69 10.94
C SER A 134 -2.12 2.25 10.46
N ILE A 135 -2.24 1.04 9.90
CA ILE A 135 -3.52 0.52 9.37
C ILE A 135 -4.28 -0.28 10.44
N ALA A 136 -3.59 -0.92 11.39
CA ALA A 136 -4.23 -1.72 12.43
C ALA A 136 -5.22 -0.89 13.27
N ASP A 137 -4.82 0.27 13.77
CA ASP A 137 -5.67 1.14 14.60
C ASP A 137 -6.96 1.51 13.85
N ALA A 138 -6.83 1.82 12.57
CA ALA A 138 -7.92 2.13 11.66
C ALA A 138 -8.88 0.94 11.46
N ILE A 139 -8.35 -0.28 11.27
CA ILE A 139 -9.17 -1.50 11.16
C ILE A 139 -9.84 -1.83 12.50
N HIS A 140 -9.16 -1.63 13.63
CA HIS A 140 -9.71 -1.83 14.97
C HIS A 140 -11.00 -1.04 15.16
N LEU A 141 -10.97 0.26 14.86
CA LEU A 141 -12.15 1.13 14.96
C LEU A 141 -13.35 0.61 14.14
N VAL A 142 -13.08 0.10 12.94
CA VAL A 142 -14.12 -0.41 12.03
C VAL A 142 -14.70 -1.72 12.53
N ILE A 143 -13.86 -2.59 13.07
CA ILE A 143 -14.31 -3.84 13.68
C ILE A 143 -15.14 -3.54 14.92
N HIS A 144 -14.67 -2.61 15.76
CA HIS A 144 -15.39 -2.15 16.94
C HIS A 144 -16.79 -1.61 16.59
N ASP A 145 -16.87 -0.69 15.63
CA ASP A 145 -18.13 -0.15 15.13
C ASP A 145 -19.04 -1.25 14.57
N GLY A 146 -18.50 -2.19 13.80
CA GLY A 146 -19.25 -3.32 13.24
C GLY A 146 -19.78 -4.26 14.31
N GLN A 147 -19.05 -4.40 15.42
CA GLN A 147 -19.47 -5.17 16.59
C GLN A 147 -20.59 -4.46 17.38
N GLU A 148 -20.48 -3.15 17.60
CA GLU A 148 -21.52 -2.35 18.26
C GLU A 148 -22.82 -2.29 17.43
N GLN A 149 -22.71 -2.26 16.10
CA GLN A 149 -23.86 -2.28 15.19
C GLN A 149 -24.44 -3.69 14.96
N GLY A 150 -23.85 -4.74 15.55
CA GLY A 150 -24.34 -6.11 15.41
C GLY A 150 -24.07 -6.75 14.04
N TYR A 151 -23.16 -6.19 13.24
CA TYR A 151 -22.75 -6.73 11.95
C TYR A 151 -21.61 -7.74 12.06
N ILE A 152 -20.77 -7.62 13.09
CA ILE A 152 -19.67 -8.54 13.42
C ILE A 152 -20.04 -9.32 14.68
N ARG A 153 -19.82 -10.64 14.68
CA ARG A 153 -20.20 -11.54 15.78
C ARG A 153 -19.43 -11.23 17.06
N LYS A 154 -20.10 -11.34 18.20
CA LYS A 154 -19.50 -11.38 19.55
C LYS A 154 -19.71 -12.76 20.18
N PRO A 155 -18.79 -13.27 21.04
CA PRO A 155 -17.51 -12.66 21.41
C PRO A 155 -16.38 -13.09 20.44
N LEU A 156 -15.92 -12.17 19.59
CA LEU A 156 -14.67 -12.32 18.84
C LEU A 156 -13.74 -11.16 19.23
N PRO A 157 -12.54 -11.43 19.77
CA PRO A 157 -11.60 -10.36 20.10
C PRO A 157 -11.16 -9.60 18.85
N GLU A 158 -11.15 -8.26 18.92
CA GLU A 158 -10.77 -7.40 17.80
C GLU A 158 -9.33 -7.67 17.34
N ASP A 159 -8.38 -7.77 18.29
CA ASP A 159 -6.97 -8.12 18.03
C ASP A 159 -6.81 -9.41 17.23
N PHE A 160 -7.67 -10.40 17.49
CA PHE A 160 -7.63 -11.67 16.78
C PHE A 160 -8.10 -11.50 15.34
N ILE A 161 -9.18 -10.75 15.10
CA ILE A 161 -9.66 -10.47 13.75
C ILE A 161 -8.59 -9.70 12.95
N VAL A 162 -8.01 -8.65 13.54
CA VAL A 162 -6.94 -7.86 12.91
C VAL A 162 -5.71 -8.73 12.60
N TYR A 163 -5.30 -9.57 13.55
CA TYR A 163 -4.20 -10.51 13.35
C TYR A 163 -4.46 -11.43 12.15
N VAL A 164 -5.63 -12.07 12.10
CA VAL A 164 -6.01 -12.97 11.00
C VAL A 164 -6.05 -12.24 9.66
N CYS A 165 -6.60 -11.02 9.60
CA CYS A 165 -6.62 -10.20 8.38
C CYS A 165 -5.21 -9.95 7.84
N PHE A 166 -4.27 -9.49 8.69
CA PHE A 166 -2.89 -9.28 8.26
C PHE A 166 -2.20 -10.60 7.89
N THR A 167 -2.42 -11.68 8.63
CA THR A 167 -1.85 -12.99 8.29
C THR A 167 -2.27 -13.44 6.89
N LEU A 168 -3.54 -13.28 6.54
CA LEU A 168 -4.06 -13.64 5.22
C LEU A 168 -3.49 -12.74 4.12
N ILE A 169 -3.39 -11.44 4.38
CA ILE A 169 -2.80 -10.49 3.42
C ILE A 169 -1.33 -10.82 3.16
N ASP A 170 -0.54 -11.02 4.23
CA ASP A 170 0.91 -11.15 4.13
C ASP A 170 1.36 -12.54 3.67
N ASN A 171 0.53 -13.58 3.85
CA ASN A 171 0.93 -14.97 3.62
C ASN A 171 0.04 -15.75 2.64
N VAL A 172 -1.18 -15.30 2.38
CA VAL A 172 -2.12 -15.99 1.47
C VAL A 172 -2.39 -15.18 0.20
N LEU A 173 -2.59 -13.87 0.33
CA LEU A 173 -2.80 -12.96 -0.80
C LEU A 173 -1.47 -12.53 -1.44
N THR A 174 -0.61 -13.51 -1.73
CA THR A 174 0.72 -13.29 -2.29
C THR A 174 0.87 -13.92 -3.68
N PRO A 175 1.75 -13.38 -4.54
CA PRO A 175 2.02 -13.98 -5.85
C PRO A 175 2.49 -15.44 -5.77
N ALA A 176 3.23 -15.80 -4.71
CA ALA A 176 3.72 -17.16 -4.50
C ALA A 176 2.57 -18.15 -4.28
N THR A 177 1.61 -17.79 -3.43
CA THR A 177 0.42 -18.61 -3.16
C THR A 177 -0.45 -18.76 -4.40
N MET A 178 -0.65 -17.69 -5.17
CA MET A 178 -1.41 -17.74 -6.44
C MET A 178 -0.78 -18.69 -7.45
N PHE A 179 0.55 -18.63 -7.57
CA PHE A 179 1.31 -19.54 -8.42
C PHE A 179 1.17 -21.00 -7.96
N GLU A 180 1.34 -21.26 -6.66
CA GLU A 180 1.22 -22.60 -6.07
C GLU A 180 -0.18 -23.20 -6.28
N LEU A 181 -1.22 -22.41 -6.05
CA LEU A 181 -2.62 -22.85 -6.18
C LEU A 181 -3.14 -22.81 -7.62
N SER A 182 -2.38 -22.26 -8.57
CA SER A 182 -2.84 -22.00 -9.95
C SER A 182 -4.13 -21.17 -10.00
N MET A 183 -4.24 -20.18 -9.12
CA MET A 183 -5.42 -19.30 -8.99
C MET A 183 -5.09 -17.86 -9.33
N SER A 184 -6.07 -17.10 -9.82
CA SER A 184 -5.92 -15.66 -10.01
C SER A 184 -5.95 -14.92 -8.67
N PHE A 185 -5.43 -13.68 -8.61
CA PHE A 185 -5.61 -12.83 -7.44
C PHE A 185 -7.09 -12.64 -7.10
N HIS A 186 -7.92 -12.40 -8.11
CA HIS A 186 -9.35 -12.18 -7.92
C HIS A 186 -10.02 -13.38 -7.24
N ASP A 187 -9.80 -14.59 -7.78
CA ASP A 187 -10.38 -15.81 -7.20
C ASP A 187 -9.84 -16.08 -5.80
N THR A 188 -8.54 -15.89 -5.58
CA THR A 188 -7.92 -16.07 -4.26
C THR A 188 -8.51 -15.09 -3.25
N PHE A 189 -8.62 -13.82 -3.63
CA PHE A 189 -9.19 -12.76 -2.80
C PHE A 189 -10.65 -13.03 -2.45
N GLU A 190 -11.49 -13.36 -3.42
CA GLU A 190 -12.91 -13.65 -3.17
C GLU A 190 -13.09 -14.89 -2.28
N ASN A 191 -12.30 -15.96 -2.47
CA ASN A 191 -12.34 -17.12 -1.58
C ASN A 191 -11.94 -16.77 -0.13
N VAL A 192 -10.87 -15.98 0.04
CA VAL A 192 -10.44 -15.51 1.37
C VAL A 192 -11.52 -14.62 2.01
N MET A 193 -12.15 -13.74 1.25
CA MET A 193 -13.25 -12.90 1.74
C MET A 193 -14.50 -13.70 2.10
N SER A 194 -14.87 -14.71 1.30
CA SER A 194 -15.98 -15.61 1.63
C SER A 194 -15.73 -16.31 2.96
N LEU A 195 -14.55 -16.92 3.14
CA LEU A 195 -14.19 -17.61 4.39
C LEU A 195 -14.20 -16.67 5.60
N LEU A 196 -13.66 -15.46 5.44
CA LEU A 196 -13.62 -14.46 6.51
C LEU A 196 -15.01 -13.95 6.89
N PHE A 197 -15.84 -13.60 5.92
CA PHE A 197 -17.16 -13.02 6.17
C PHE A 197 -18.22 -14.06 6.52
N GLU A 198 -18.12 -15.30 6.03
CA GLU A 198 -18.90 -16.41 6.58
C GLU A 198 -18.45 -16.76 8.00
N GLY A 199 -17.17 -16.55 8.27
CA GLY A 199 -16.59 -16.50 9.59
C GLY A 199 -17.22 -15.38 10.41
N PHE A 200 -16.59 -14.24 10.56
CA PHE A 200 -16.90 -13.31 11.65
C PHE A 200 -18.15 -12.43 11.48
N LEU A 201 -18.83 -12.45 10.34
CA LEU A 201 -19.99 -11.59 10.07
C LEU A 201 -21.32 -12.24 10.52
N THR A 202 -22.24 -11.45 11.07
CA THR A 202 -23.62 -11.89 11.35
C THR A 202 -24.45 -11.94 10.07
N ASP A 203 -25.66 -12.52 10.13
CA ASP A 203 -26.60 -12.51 8.99
C ASP A 203 -26.90 -11.09 8.51
N ALA A 204 -27.04 -10.14 9.45
CA ALA A 204 -27.21 -8.72 9.14
C ALA A 204 -25.97 -8.14 8.45
N GLY A 205 -24.77 -8.47 8.95
CA GLY A 205 -23.51 -8.02 8.37
C GLY A 205 -23.31 -8.53 6.94
N ARG A 206 -23.62 -9.80 6.69
CA ARG A 206 -23.54 -10.38 5.33
C ARG A 206 -24.50 -9.67 4.37
N LYS A 207 -25.73 -9.38 4.78
CA LYS A 207 -26.67 -8.61 3.96
C LYS A 207 -26.16 -7.19 3.66
N ALA A 208 -25.55 -6.53 4.65
CA ALA A 208 -25.04 -5.17 4.50
C ALA A 208 -23.86 -5.06 3.52
N ILE A 209 -23.07 -6.13 3.34
CA ILE A 209 -21.99 -6.16 2.32
C ILE A 209 -22.55 -6.04 0.90
N TYR A 210 -23.63 -6.75 0.60
CA TYR A 210 -24.21 -6.84 -0.75
C TYR A 210 -25.33 -5.83 -1.02
N ALA A 211 -25.60 -4.90 -0.09
CA ALA A 211 -26.74 -3.98 -0.17
C ALA A 211 -26.50 -2.76 -1.09
N ILE A 212 -25.29 -2.59 -1.64
CA ILE A 212 -24.90 -1.42 -2.46
C ILE A 212 -24.18 -1.90 -3.74
N GLU A 213 -24.78 -2.85 -4.45
CA GLU A 213 -24.42 -3.17 -5.85
C GLU A 213 -25.37 -2.46 -6.82
#